data_AF-A0A1L5KMF9-F1
#
_entry.id   AF-A0A1L5KMF9-F1
#
_cell.length_a   1.000
_cell.length_b   1.000
_cell.length_c   1.000
_cell.angle_alpha   90.00
_cell.angle_beta   90.00
_cell.angle_gamma   90.00
#
_symmetry.space_group_name_H-M   'P 1'
#
loop_
_entity.id
_entity.type
_entity.pdbx_description
1 polymer ?
#
loop_
_entity_poly.entity_id
_entity_poly.type
_entity_poly.pdbx_seq_one_letter_code
_entity_poly.pdbx_strand_id
1 'polypeptide(L)'
;MLIPTGTSVGLTSVSLGVIRAMERKGVRLSVFKPIAQPRTGGDAPDQTTTIVRANSSTTTAAEPLKMSYVEGLLSSNQKDVLMEEIVANYHANTKDAEVVLVEGL
;
A
#
# COMPACT_ATOMS: atom_id res chain seq x y z
N MET A 1 -1.39 -8.95 7.17
CA MET A 1 -0.21 -8.21 6.65
C MET A 1 0.59 -9.14 5.78
N LEU A 2 1.04 -8.67 4.60
CA LEU A 2 1.92 -9.40 3.70
C LEU A 2 3.29 -8.74 3.71
N ILE A 3 4.35 -9.51 3.97
CA ILE A 3 5.73 -9.04 3.99
C ILE A 3 6.52 -9.87 2.98
N PRO A 4 7.17 -9.26 1.97
CA PRO A 4 7.99 -10.01 1.04
C PRO A 4 9.24 -10.55 1.74
N THR A 5 9.65 -11.77 1.37
CA THR A 5 10.95 -12.34 1.80
C THR A 5 12.10 -11.93 0.89
N GLY A 6 11.83 -11.15 -0.16
CA GLY A 6 12.79 -10.67 -1.14
C GLY A 6 12.12 -9.96 -2.31
N THR A 7 12.91 -9.50 -3.27
CA THR A 7 12.40 -8.84 -4.49
C THR A 7 11.79 -9.85 -5.46
N SER A 8 10.78 -9.43 -6.22
CA SER A 8 10.19 -10.24 -7.30
C SER A 8 9.56 -11.58 -6.87
N VAL A 9 9.21 -11.73 -5.59
CA VAL A 9 8.54 -12.93 -5.04
C VAL A 9 7.04 -13.01 -5.37
N GLY A 10 6.53 -12.13 -6.24
CA GLY A 10 5.13 -12.13 -6.65
C GLY A 10 4.17 -11.48 -5.65
N LEU A 11 4.66 -10.59 -4.78
CA LEU A 11 3.85 -9.93 -3.74
C LEU A 11 2.57 -9.29 -4.31
N THR A 12 2.66 -8.53 -5.41
CA THR A 12 1.50 -7.94 -6.08
C THR A 12 0.46 -8.99 -6.50
N SER A 13 0.89 -10.11 -7.05
CA SER A 13 -0.02 -11.19 -7.46
C SER A 13 -0.71 -11.83 -6.27
N VAL A 14 0.02 -12.04 -5.16
CA VAL A 14 -0.55 -12.55 -3.90
C VAL A 14 -1.55 -11.54 -3.32
N SER A 15 -1.19 -10.26 -3.24
CA SER A 15 -2.06 -9.18 -2.76
C SER A 15 -3.37 -9.14 -3.56
N LEU A 16 -3.30 -9.14 -4.89
CA LEU A 16 -4.48 -9.16 -5.76
C LEU A 16 -5.34 -10.42 -5.58
N GLY A 17 -4.72 -11.59 -5.39
CA GLY A 17 -5.42 -12.84 -5.10
C GLY A 17 -6.20 -12.77 -3.78
N VAL A 18 -5.59 -12.22 -2.73
CA VAL A 18 -6.23 -12.01 -1.42
C VAL A 18 -7.39 -11.03 -1.54
N ILE A 19 -7.18 -9.89 -2.19
CA ILE A 19 -8.22 -8.87 -2.44
C ILE A 19 -9.41 -9.53 -3.15
N ARG A 20 -9.15 -10.25 -4.23
CA ARG A 20 -10.21 -10.92 -5.01
C ARG A 20 -10.98 -11.97 -4.21
N ALA A 21 -10.29 -12.71 -3.34
CA ALA A 21 -10.92 -13.69 -2.46
C ALA A 21 -11.84 -13.02 -1.42
N MET A 22 -11.44 -11.87 -0.88
CA MET A 22 -12.23 -11.10 0.09
C MET A 22 -13.44 -10.43 -0.56
N GLU A 23 -13.27 -9.84 -1.75
CA GLU A 23 -14.38 -9.28 -2.55
C GLU A 23 -15.47 -10.33 -2.82
N ARG A 24 -15.08 -11.54 -3.22
CA ARG A 24 -16.03 -12.64 -3.48
C ARG A 24 -16.81 -13.07 -2.25
N LYS A 25 -16.30 -12.80 -1.04
CA LYS A 25 -16.98 -13.04 0.23
C LYS A 25 -17.80 -11.83 0.71
N GLY A 26 -17.83 -10.73 -0.04
CA GLY A 26 -18.53 -9.51 0.35
C GLY A 26 -17.87 -8.74 1.49
N VAL A 27 -16.59 -9.01 1.79
CA VAL A 27 -15.85 -8.34 2.87
C VAL A 27 -15.37 -6.97 2.37
N ARG A 28 -15.65 -5.91 3.13
CA ARG A 28 -15.13 -4.56 2.85
C ARG A 28 -13.65 -4.50 3.22
N LEU A 29 -12.79 -4.57 2.21
CA LEU A 29 -11.34 -4.54 2.37
C LEU A 29 -10.77 -3.19 1.92
N SER A 30 -9.74 -2.72 2.62
CA SER A 30 -8.89 -1.61 2.17
C SER A 30 -7.45 -2.06 2.05
N VAL A 31 -6.76 -1.61 1.01
CA VAL A 31 -5.34 -1.89 0.79
C VAL A 31 -4.52 -0.70 1.27
N PHE A 32 -3.53 -0.99 2.09
CA PHE A 32 -2.59 0.01 2.57
C PHE A 32 -1.17 -0.40 2.22
N LYS A 33 -0.58 0.34 1.28
CA LYS A 33 0.85 0.30 1.00
C LYS A 33 1.43 1.63 1.46
N PRO A 34 2.35 1.67 2.44
CA PRO A 34 2.79 2.93 3.04
C PRO A 34 3.72 3.73 2.11
N ILE A 35 4.54 3.03 1.32
CA ILE A 35 5.59 3.61 0.48
C ILE A 35 5.45 3.05 -0.94
N ALA A 36 5.52 3.92 -1.93
CA ALA A 36 5.38 3.56 -3.34
C ALA A 36 6.62 2.80 -3.81
N GLN A 37 6.42 1.72 -4.58
CA GLN A 37 7.51 0.92 -5.14
C GLN A 37 7.39 0.82 -6.67
N PRO A 38 7.63 1.93 -7.39
CA PRO A 38 7.51 1.93 -8.84
C PRO A 38 8.56 1.03 -9.50
N ARG A 39 8.13 0.20 -10.45
CA ARG A 39 9.04 -0.68 -11.21
C ARG A 39 10.03 0.08 -12.10
N THR A 40 9.64 1.27 -12.55
CA THR A 40 10.46 2.12 -13.44
C THR A 40 11.31 3.13 -12.68
N GLY A 41 11.33 3.09 -11.34
CA GLY A 41 12.00 4.07 -10.49
C GLY A 41 11.32 5.45 -10.48
N GLY A 42 11.89 6.36 -9.70
CA GLY A 42 11.36 7.73 -9.52
C GLY A 42 10.04 7.78 -8.75
N ASP A 43 9.22 8.79 -9.06
CA ASP A 43 7.91 9.02 -8.42
C ASP A 43 6.74 8.47 -9.24
N ALA A 44 6.99 7.42 -10.04
CA ALA A 44 5.92 6.75 -10.75
C ALA A 44 4.89 6.15 -9.77
N PRO A 45 3.60 6.05 -10.16
CA PRO A 45 2.57 5.46 -9.32
C PRO A 45 2.88 4.01 -8.95
N ASP A 46 2.46 3.62 -7.74
CA ASP A 46 2.59 2.23 -7.30
C ASP A 46 1.67 1.31 -8.13
N GLN A 47 2.20 0.17 -8.57
CA GLN A 47 1.46 -0.74 -9.43
C GLN A 47 0.29 -1.40 -8.70
N THR A 48 0.48 -1.85 -7.45
CA THR A 48 -0.56 -2.54 -6.70
C THR A 48 -1.75 -1.60 -6.50
N THR A 49 -1.51 -0.39 -5.98
CA THR A 49 -2.61 0.57 -5.72
C THR A 49 -3.29 1.03 -7.01
N THR A 50 -2.53 1.21 -8.10
CA THR A 50 -3.08 1.53 -9.43
C THR A 50 -4.01 0.43 -9.94
N ILE A 51 -3.60 -0.84 -9.86
CA ILE A 51 -4.42 -1.97 -10.31
C ILE A 51 -5.70 -2.09 -9.46
N VAL A 52 -5.58 -1.96 -8.13
CA VAL A 52 -6.72 -2.06 -7.22
C VAL A 52 -7.76 -0.99 -7.52
N ARG A 53 -7.34 0.27 -7.68
CA ARG A 53 -8.24 1.38 -8.01
C ARG A 53 -8.90 1.24 -9.38
N ALA A 54 -8.19 0.65 -10.35
CA ALA A 54 -8.73 0.46 -11.70
C ALA A 54 -9.71 -0.72 -11.81
N ASN A 55 -9.60 -1.73 -10.94
CA ASN A 55 -10.30 -3.01 -11.12
C ASN A 55 -11.23 -3.40 -9.97
N SER A 56 -11.27 -2.65 -8.88
CA SER A 56 -12.15 -2.92 -7.75
C SER A 56 -13.24 -1.87 -7.61
N SER A 57 -14.48 -2.34 -7.40
CA SER A 57 -15.63 -1.47 -7.09
C SER A 57 -15.87 -1.30 -5.60
N THR A 58 -15.28 -2.15 -4.75
CA THR A 58 -15.55 -2.19 -3.30
C THR A 58 -14.30 -2.03 -2.45
N THR A 59 -13.11 -2.25 -3.02
CA THR A 59 -11.83 -2.12 -2.32
C THR A 59 -11.25 -0.73 -2.54
N THR A 60 -10.87 -0.07 -1.45
CA THR A 60 -10.15 1.20 -1.50
C THR A 60 -8.65 0.98 -1.37
N ALA A 61 -7.84 1.89 -1.91
CA ALA A 61 -6.40 1.89 -1.72
C ALA A 61 -5.89 3.30 -1.44
N ALA A 62 -5.25 3.48 -0.28
CA ALA A 62 -4.62 4.75 0.11
C ALA A 62 -3.52 5.14 -0.89
N GLU A 63 -3.27 6.44 -1.04
CA GLU A 63 -2.10 6.89 -1.80
C GLU A 63 -0.83 6.61 -0.98
N PRO A 64 0.14 5.85 -1.53
CA PRO A 64 1.40 5.62 -0.86
C PRO A 64 2.28 6.88 -0.89
N LEU A 65 3.16 7.02 0.10
CA LEU A 65 4.19 8.06 0.08
C LEU A 65 5.16 7.81 -1.08
N LYS A 66 5.53 8.88 -1.79
CA LYS A 66 6.50 8.81 -2.88
C LYS A 66 7.88 8.43 -2.36
N MET A 67 8.62 7.61 -3.11
CA MET A 67 9.95 7.14 -2.70
C MET A 67 10.92 8.31 -2.47
N SER A 68 10.93 9.31 -3.36
CA SER A 68 11.80 10.49 -3.21
C SER A 68 11.56 11.27 -1.92
N TYR A 69 10.30 11.38 -1.51
CA TYR A 69 9.91 12.06 -0.27
C TYR A 69 10.39 11.29 0.96
N VAL A 70 10.20 9.96 0.96
CA VAL A 70 10.68 9.07 2.02
C VAL A 70 12.20 9.13 2.15
N GLU A 71 12.92 9.07 1.03
CA GLU A 71 14.38 9.22 1.00
C GLU A 71 14.84 10.58 1.55
N GLY A 72 14.12 11.66 1.25
CA GLY A 72 14.37 13.00 1.81
C GLY A 72 14.25 13.05 3.33
N LEU A 73 13.18 12.46 3.90
CA LEU A 73 13.01 12.39 5.36
C LEU A 73 14.09 11.55 6.03
N LEU A 74 14.41 10.39 5.46
CA LEU A 74 15.42 9.49 6.01
C LEU A 74 16.83 10.08 5.95
N SER A 75 17.21 10.71 4.83
CA SER A 75 18.50 11.40 4.70
C SER A 75 18.64 12.60 5.63
N SER A 76 17.52 13.19 6.05
CA SER A 76 17.46 14.27 7.05
C SER A 76 17.31 13.77 8.49
N ASN A 77 17.41 12.45 8.73
CA ASN A 77 17.24 11.80 10.03
C ASN A 77 15.85 12.03 10.69
N GLN A 78 14.81 12.26 9.89
CA GLN A 78 13.42 12.51 10.31
C GLN A 78 12.56 11.23 10.23
N LYS A 79 13.09 10.13 10.78
CA LYS A 79 12.39 8.83 10.75
C LYS A 79 11.11 8.85 11.57
N ASP A 80 11.11 9.55 12.69
CA ASP A 80 9.96 9.78 13.55
C ASP A 80 8.80 10.44 12.79
N VAL A 81 9.09 11.51 12.05
CA VAL A 81 8.11 12.20 11.18
C VAL A 81 7.55 11.25 10.13
N LEU A 82 8.42 10.50 9.44
CA LEU A 82 7.99 9.49 8.47
C LEU A 82 7.03 8.46 9.10
N MET A 83 7.34 7.98 10.30
CA MET A 83 6.49 7.01 10.99
C MET A 83 5.14 7.61 11.40
N GLU A 84 5.13 8.87 11.85
CA GLU A 84 3.89 9.59 12.18
C GLU A 84 3.00 9.76 10.95
N GLU A 85 3.57 10.15 9.82
CA GLU A 85 2.82 10.30 8.57
C GLU A 85 2.25 8.97 8.06
N ILE A 86 3.02 7.88 8.15
CA ILE A 86 2.52 6.55 7.78
C ILE A 86 1.32 6.15 8.64
N VAL A 87 1.39 6.38 9.96
CA VAL A 87 0.30 6.05 10.89
C VAL A 87 -0.92 6.96 10.65
N ALA A 88 -0.70 8.26 10.44
CA ALA A 88 -1.76 9.21 10.11
C ALA A 88 -2.48 8.82 8.80
N ASN A 89 -1.71 8.48 7.76
CA ASN A 89 -2.25 8.05 6.47
C ASN A 89 -3.03 6.73 6.58
N TYR A 90 -2.55 5.78 7.38
CA TYR A 90 -3.27 4.55 7.69
C TYR A 90 -4.65 4.85 8.29
N HIS A 91 -4.69 5.64 9.37
CA HIS A 91 -5.95 5.96 10.06
C HIS A 91 -6.90 6.79 9.19
N ALA A 92 -6.39 7.64 8.31
CA ALA A 92 -7.22 8.44 7.42
C ALA A 92 -7.96 7.59 6.36
N ASN A 93 -7.34 6.52 5.88
CA ASN A 93 -7.83 5.75 4.72
C ASN A 93 -8.48 4.41 5.05
N THR A 94 -8.48 3.98 6.32
CA THR A 94 -8.94 2.64 6.72
C THR A 94 -10.19 2.63 7.61
N LYS A 95 -10.83 3.78 7.84
CA LYS A 95 -11.91 3.95 8.83
C LYS A 95 -13.12 3.05 8.60
N ASP A 96 -13.50 2.85 7.35
CA ASP A 96 -14.72 2.12 6.96
C ASP A 96 -14.47 0.67 6.54
N ALA A 97 -13.21 0.23 6.59
CA ALA A 97 -12.80 -1.11 6.20
C ALA A 97 -13.02 -2.11 7.34
N GLU A 98 -13.55 -3.29 7.03
CA GLU A 98 -13.61 -4.42 7.96
C GLU A 98 -12.24 -5.08 8.10
N VAL A 99 -11.48 -5.11 7.00
CA VAL A 99 -10.15 -5.71 6.93
C VAL A 99 -9.22 -4.75 6.18
N VAL A 100 -8.01 -4.57 6.71
CA VAL A 100 -6.95 -3.84 6.02
C VAL A 100 -5.86 -4.80 5.58
N LEU A 101 -5.61 -4.87 4.27
CA LEU A 101 -4.46 -5.55 3.71
C LEU A 101 -3.28 -4.59 3.69
N VAL A 102 -2.39 -4.73 4.68
CA VAL A 102 -1.12 -4.02 4.71
C VAL A 102 -0.09 -4.76 3.86
N GLU A 103 0.47 -4.08 2.86
CA GLU A 103 1.54 -4.56 2.00
C GLU A 103 2.89 -3.94 2.42
N GLY A 104 3.85 -4.80 2.77
CA GLY A 104 5.21 -4.40 3.09
C GLY A 104 6.04 -4.00 1.88
N LEU A 105 7.24 -3.49 2.16
CA LEU A 105 8.29 -3.19 1.19
C LEU A 105 9.40 -4.24 1.29
#